data_AF-A0A3D0Y0K9-F1
#
_entry.id   AF-A0A3D0Y0K9-F1
#
_cell.length_a   1.000
_cell.length_b   1.000
_cell.length_c   1.000
_cell.angle_alpha   90.00
_cell.angle_beta   90.00
_cell.angle_gamma   90.00
#
_symmetry.space_group_name_H-M   'P 1'
#
loop_
_entity.id
_entity.type
_entity.pdbx_description
1 polymer ?
#
loop_
_entity_poly.entity_id
_entity_poly.type
_entity_poly.pdbx_seq_one_letter_code
_entity_poly.pdbx_strand_id
1 'polypeptide(L)'
;MEGLNYESKKLVSEGKASELIDFSVNANGKISAGTYYNDFLPGGENDFIKYRDGIDSKSDILNSIDIPVLIIFGDEDECVLTQNIDIIKKYLHNNIKKCNIQIISGANHSYTDKYEELEENIKNNI
;
A
#
# COMPACT_ATOMS: atom_id res chain seq x y z
N MET A 1 -1.50 -15.40 -1.99
CA MET A 1 -2.15 -14.36 -2.81
C MET A 1 -2.65 -14.87 -4.17
N GLU A 2 -1.89 -15.66 -4.93
CA GLU A 2 -2.32 -16.09 -6.29
C GLU A 2 -3.70 -16.76 -6.36
N GLY A 3 -4.06 -17.58 -5.36
CA GLY A 3 -5.39 -18.18 -5.27
C GLY A 3 -6.53 -17.15 -5.18
N LEU A 4 -6.37 -16.13 -4.33
CA LEU A 4 -7.34 -15.04 -4.17
C LEU A 4 -7.45 -14.18 -5.42
N ASN A 5 -6.33 -13.94 -6.09
CA ASN A 5 -6.31 -13.21 -7.35
C ASN A 5 -7.13 -13.92 -8.43
N TYR A 6 -7.01 -15.25 -8.54
CA TYR A 6 -7.77 -16.03 -9.51
C TYR A 6 -9.25 -16.11 -9.15
N GLU A 7 -9.56 -16.41 -7.89
CA GLU A 7 -10.93 -16.60 -7.41
C GLU A 7 -11.77 -15.31 -7.53
N SER A 8 -11.23 -14.17 -7.09
CA SER A 8 -11.89 -12.87 -7.21
C SER A 8 -12.19 -12.51 -8.68
N LYS A 9 -11.20 -12.64 -9.58
CA LYS A 9 -11.37 -12.40 -11.02
C LYS A 9 -12.48 -13.27 -11.62
N LYS A 10 -12.49 -14.56 -11.28
CA LYS A 10 -13.50 -15.50 -11.75
C LYS A 10 -14.90 -15.09 -11.28
N LEU A 11 -15.09 -14.87 -9.98
CA LEU A 11 -16.40 -14.51 -9.41
C LEU A 11 -16.94 -13.18 -9.97
N VAL A 12 -16.08 -12.17 -10.11
CA VAL A 12 -16.49 -10.89 -10.73
C VAL A 12 -16.90 -11.09 -12.19
N SER A 13 -16.15 -11.88 -12.96
CA SER A 13 -16.52 -12.18 -14.36
C SER A 13 -17.83 -12.95 -14.52
N GLU A 14 -18.23 -13.70 -13.49
CA GLU A 14 -19.50 -14.43 -13.42
C GLU A 14 -20.67 -13.56 -12.90
N GLY A 15 -20.46 -12.27 -12.63
CA GLY A 15 -21.48 -11.38 -12.06
C GLY A 15 -21.72 -11.59 -10.56
N LYS A 16 -20.79 -12.24 -9.86
CA LYS A 16 -20.89 -12.64 -8.45
C LYS A 16 -19.97 -11.82 -7.55
N ALA A 17 -19.87 -10.51 -7.79
CA ALA A 17 -18.98 -9.62 -7.05
C ALA A 17 -19.26 -9.59 -5.52
N SER A 18 -20.48 -9.89 -5.09
CA SER A 18 -20.85 -9.93 -3.66
C SER A 18 -20.47 -11.22 -2.95
N GLU A 19 -19.98 -12.24 -3.65
CA GLU A 19 -19.56 -13.51 -3.04
C GLU A 19 -18.36 -13.31 -2.13
N LEU A 20 -18.36 -14.01 -0.99
CA LEU A 20 -17.33 -13.86 0.03
C LEU A 20 -16.20 -14.88 -0.20
N ILE A 21 -14.97 -14.39 -0.35
CA ILE A 21 -13.74 -15.20 -0.45
C ILE A 21 -12.95 -15.14 0.86
N ASP A 22 -12.12 -16.15 1.11
CA ASP A 22 -11.30 -16.24 2.33
C ASP A 22 -10.16 -15.23 2.30
N PHE A 23 -10.23 -14.19 3.14
CA PHE A 23 -9.23 -13.13 3.20
C PHE A 23 -8.26 -13.29 4.35
N SER A 24 -8.27 -14.43 5.05
CA SER A 24 -7.49 -14.69 6.27
C SER A 24 -5.99 -14.49 6.11
N VAL A 25 -5.46 -14.51 4.88
CA VAL A 25 -4.06 -14.22 4.57
C VAL A 25 -3.70 -12.75 4.82
N ASN A 26 -4.65 -11.83 4.66
CA ASN A 26 -4.42 -10.38 4.74
C ASN A 26 -5.17 -9.75 5.94
N ALA A 27 -6.31 -10.31 6.33
CA ALA A 27 -7.00 -9.97 7.57
C ALA A 27 -7.85 -11.17 8.01
N ASN A 28 -7.95 -11.45 9.30
CA ASN A 28 -8.78 -12.54 9.83
C ASN A 28 -10.25 -12.34 9.42
N GLY A 29 -10.71 -13.05 8.38
CA GLY A 29 -12.09 -12.94 7.91
C GLY A 29 -12.32 -13.23 6.43
N LYS A 30 -13.45 -12.73 5.95
CA LYS A 30 -13.89 -12.85 4.55
C LYS A 30 -14.01 -11.46 3.94
N ILE A 31 -13.79 -11.37 2.64
CA ILE A 31 -13.96 -10.16 1.84
C ILE A 31 -14.86 -10.45 0.64
N SER A 32 -15.59 -9.47 0.14
CA SER A 32 -16.31 -9.66 -1.13
C SER A 32 -15.32 -9.78 -2.29
N ALA A 33 -15.63 -10.63 -3.27
CA ALA A 33 -14.82 -10.80 -4.47
C ALA A 33 -14.63 -9.49 -5.24
N GLY A 34 -15.67 -8.65 -5.29
CA GLY A 34 -15.63 -7.34 -5.93
C GLY A 34 -14.70 -6.36 -5.19
N THR A 35 -14.78 -6.32 -3.86
CA THR A 35 -13.86 -5.50 -3.05
C THR A 35 -12.42 -5.95 -3.26
N TYR A 36 -12.14 -7.25 -3.19
CA TYR A 36 -10.78 -7.76 -3.44
C TYR A 36 -10.29 -7.39 -4.85
N TYR A 37 -11.16 -7.57 -5.85
CA TYR A 37 -10.84 -7.27 -7.25
C TYR A 37 -10.48 -5.80 -7.47
N ASN A 38 -11.21 -4.87 -6.86
CA ASN A 38 -10.99 -3.44 -7.04
C ASN A 38 -9.82 -2.91 -6.20
N ASP A 39 -9.60 -3.47 -5.01
CA ASP A 39 -8.72 -2.86 -4.02
C ASP A 39 -7.34 -3.50 -3.95
N PHE A 40 -7.23 -4.79 -4.30
CA PHE A 40 -6.00 -5.57 -4.08
C PHE A 40 -5.38 -6.14 -5.35
N LEU A 41 -6.09 -6.14 -6.48
CA LEU A 41 -5.51 -6.59 -7.75
C LEU A 41 -4.65 -5.49 -8.40
N PRO A 42 -3.59 -5.89 -9.11
CA PRO A 42 -2.85 -4.99 -10.00
C PRO A 42 -3.77 -4.26 -10.97
N GLY A 43 -3.72 -2.93 -10.96
CA GLY A 43 -4.51 -2.05 -11.82
C GLY A 43 -5.89 -1.72 -11.28
N GLY A 44 -6.22 -2.16 -10.06
CA GLY A 44 -7.40 -1.72 -9.33
C GLY A 44 -7.37 -0.22 -9.04
N GLU A 45 -8.53 0.34 -8.68
CA GLU A 45 -8.68 1.78 -8.43
C GLU A 45 -7.77 2.26 -7.28
N ASN A 46 -7.61 1.42 -6.26
CA ASN A 46 -6.80 1.72 -5.08
C ASN A 46 -5.31 1.38 -5.22
N ASP A 47 -4.89 0.86 -6.38
CA ASP A 47 -3.51 0.55 -6.69
C ASP A 47 -2.79 1.77 -7.31
N PHE A 48 -2.80 2.91 -6.60
CA PHE A 48 -2.22 4.18 -7.09
C PHE A 48 -0.73 4.36 -6.77
N ILE A 49 -0.18 3.53 -5.86
CA ILE A 49 1.25 3.47 -5.54
C ILE A 49 1.87 2.22 -6.18
N LYS A 50 2.28 2.36 -7.44
CA LYS A 50 2.65 1.21 -8.30
C LYS A 50 4.16 0.97 -8.33
N TYR A 51 4.74 0.55 -7.21
CA TYR A 51 6.19 0.29 -7.14
C TYR A 51 6.69 -0.71 -8.21
N ARG A 52 5.82 -1.65 -8.61
CA ARG A 52 6.11 -2.66 -9.65
C ARG A 52 6.35 -2.08 -11.04
N ASP A 53 5.86 -0.87 -11.32
CA ASP A 53 6.01 -0.22 -12.62
C ASP A 53 7.44 0.34 -12.81
N GLY A 54 8.25 0.27 -11.76
CA GLY A 54 9.65 0.63 -11.76
C GLY A 54 9.90 2.01 -11.16
N ILE A 55 11.14 2.19 -10.71
CA ILE A 55 11.62 3.40 -10.03
C ILE A 55 11.38 4.71 -10.80
N ASP A 56 11.48 4.67 -12.14
CA ASP A 56 11.36 5.84 -13.00
C ASP A 56 9.94 6.06 -13.54
N SER A 57 9.00 5.18 -13.17
CA SER A 57 7.60 5.33 -13.59
C SER A 57 6.96 6.56 -12.93
N LYS A 58 5.99 7.13 -13.65
CA LYS A 58 5.26 8.33 -13.24
C LYS A 58 3.83 7.98 -12.88
N SER A 59 3.33 8.58 -11.81
CA SER A 59 1.94 8.48 -11.37
C SER A 59 1.32 9.85 -11.42
N ASP A 60 0.36 10.05 -12.34
CA ASP A 60 -0.35 11.33 -12.50
C ASP A 60 -1.00 11.78 -11.19
N ILE A 61 -1.54 10.82 -10.42
CA ILE A 61 -2.16 11.06 -9.11
C ILE A 61 -1.12 11.60 -8.14
N LEU A 62 0.02 10.91 -7.95
CA LEU A 62 1.05 11.35 -7.01
C LEU A 62 1.74 12.65 -7.47
N ASN A 63 1.91 12.82 -8.79
CA ASN A 63 2.49 14.04 -9.39
C ASN A 63 1.59 15.27 -9.22
N SER A 64 0.28 15.08 -9.05
CA SER A 64 -0.67 16.17 -8.83
C SER A 64 -0.61 16.77 -7.42
N ILE A 65 0.05 16.10 -6.47
CA ILE A 65 0.15 16.57 -5.08
C ILE A 65 1.13 17.76 -4.99
N ASP A 66 0.63 18.91 -4.55
CA ASP A 66 1.37 20.18 -4.47
C ASP A 66 1.63 20.70 -3.03
N ILE A 67 1.07 20.01 -2.04
CA ILE A 67 1.30 20.22 -0.61
C ILE A 67 2.51 19.40 -0.09
N PRO A 68 3.13 19.79 1.03
CA PRO A 68 4.10 18.94 1.73
C PRO A 68 3.46 17.61 2.16
N VAL A 69 4.18 16.51 1.96
CA VAL A 69 3.74 15.16 2.32
C VAL A 69 4.79 14.52 3.22
N LEU A 70 4.34 14.07 4.40
CA LEU A 70 5.08 13.18 5.28
C LEU A 70 4.57 11.76 5.06
N ILE A 71 5.48 10.83 4.76
CA ILE A 71 5.21 9.40 4.64
C ILE A 71 6.05 8.69 5.69
N ILE A 72 5.43 7.85 6.50
CA ILE A 72 6.10 7.06 7.53
C ILE A 72 5.86 5.60 7.21
N PHE A 73 6.92 4.79 7.25
CA PHE A 73 6.84 3.34 7.15
C PHE A 73 7.50 2.68 8.36
N GLY A 74 7.02 1.50 8.73
CA GLY A 74 7.82 0.52 9.47
C GLY A 74 8.58 -0.39 8.51
N ASP A 75 9.84 -0.70 8.80
CA ASP A 75 10.67 -1.56 7.93
C ASP A 75 10.35 -3.06 8.03
N GLU A 76 9.52 -3.46 8.99
CA GLU A 76 8.96 -4.82 9.11
C GLU A 76 7.50 -4.91 8.62
N ASP A 77 7.00 -3.87 7.94
CA ASP A 77 5.67 -3.88 7.32
C ASP A 77 5.65 -4.65 5.99
N GLU A 78 5.43 -5.96 6.08
CA GLU A 78 5.32 -6.84 4.91
C GLU A 78 4.07 -6.59 4.05
N CYS A 79 3.06 -5.86 4.57
CA CYS A 79 1.83 -5.56 3.84
C CYS A 79 2.02 -4.41 2.85
N VAL A 80 2.82 -3.41 3.22
CA VAL A 80 3.02 -2.19 2.41
C VAL A 80 4.37 -2.18 1.71
N LEU A 81 5.44 -2.69 2.35
CA LEU A 81 6.79 -2.77 1.78
C LEU A 81 6.98 -4.03 0.94
N THR A 82 6.19 -4.14 -0.13
CA THR A 82 6.26 -5.26 -1.10
C THR A 82 7.52 -5.24 -1.99
N GLN A 83 8.37 -4.23 -1.84
CA GLN A 83 9.61 -4.02 -2.58
C GLN A 83 10.70 -3.52 -1.63
N ASN A 84 11.95 -3.57 -2.07
CA ASN A 84 13.06 -2.99 -1.32
C ASN A 84 12.82 -1.50 -1.03
N ILE A 85 13.09 -1.07 0.21
CA ILE A 85 12.80 0.29 0.67
C ILE A 85 13.47 1.38 -0.18
N ASP A 86 14.64 1.11 -0.77
CA ASP A 86 15.32 2.07 -1.64
C ASP A 86 14.56 2.29 -2.95
N ILE A 87 13.89 1.25 -3.47
CA ILE A 87 13.03 1.36 -4.66
C ILE A 87 11.81 2.22 -4.33
N ILE A 88 11.19 1.96 -3.17
CA ILE A 88 10.01 2.69 -2.68
C ILE A 88 10.34 4.17 -2.47
N LYS A 89 11.42 4.48 -1.75
CA LYS A 89 11.87 5.85 -1.51
C LYS A 89 12.11 6.61 -2.81
N LYS A 90 12.85 6.00 -3.74
CA LYS A 90 13.15 6.65 -5.03
C LYS A 90 11.89 6.84 -5.88
N TYR A 91 10.99 5.86 -5.93
CA TYR A 91 9.71 5.99 -6.61
C TYR A 91 8.88 7.16 -6.05
N LEU A 92 8.76 7.26 -4.72
CA LEU A 92 7.98 8.32 -4.06
C LEU A 92 8.63 9.69 -4.26
N HIS A 93 9.94 9.83 -4.11
CA HIS A 93 10.64 11.09 -4.40
C HIS A 93 10.55 11.51 -5.88
N ASN A 94 10.53 10.55 -6.80
CA ASN A 94 10.34 10.81 -8.22
C ASN A 94 8.92 11.28 -8.56
N ASN A 95 7.95 10.99 -7.68
CA ASN A 95 6.55 11.24 -7.95
C ASN A 95 5.93 12.37 -7.11
N ILE A 96 6.45 12.63 -5.91
CA ILE A 96 5.90 13.62 -4.98
C ILE A 96 6.96 14.70 -4.75
N LYS A 97 6.67 15.94 -5.19
CA LYS A 97 7.66 17.04 -5.20
C LYS A 97 8.17 17.43 -3.82
N LYS A 98 7.28 17.48 -2.82
CA LYS A 98 7.58 17.87 -1.44
C LYS A 98 7.40 16.66 -0.52
N CYS A 99 8.21 15.63 -0.74
CA CYS A 99 8.10 14.35 -0.04
C CYS A 99 9.16 14.23 1.05
N ASN A 100 8.72 13.98 2.27
CA ASN A 100 9.55 13.57 3.39
C ASN A 100 9.19 12.13 3.77
N ILE A 101 10.18 11.24 3.84
CA ILE A 101 9.97 9.81 4.12
C ILE A 101 10.75 9.44 5.37
N GLN A 102 10.05 8.96 6.40
CA GLN A 102 10.62 8.47 7.65
C GLN A 102 10.42 6.96 7.74
N ILE A 103 11.42 6.26 8.29
CA ILE A 103 11.38 4.81 8.52
C ILE A 103 11.57 4.56 10.01
N ILE A 104 10.65 3.81 10.62
CA ILE A 104 10.76 3.37 12.00
C ILE A 104 11.25 1.93 11.99
N SER A 105 12.45 1.72 12.54
CA SER A 105 13.06 0.40 12.54
C SER A 105 12.40 -0.54 13.55
N GLY A 106 12.12 -1.77 13.12
CA GLY A 106 11.39 -2.79 13.86
C GLY A 106 9.88 -2.52 13.98
N ALA A 107 9.33 -1.59 13.19
CA ALA A 107 7.89 -1.32 13.20
C ALA A 107 7.17 -2.18 12.16
N ASN A 108 6.07 -2.79 12.59
CA ASN A 108 5.14 -3.52 11.73
C ASN A 108 4.05 -2.59 11.17
N HIS A 109 3.11 -3.16 10.41
CA HIS A 109 1.98 -2.43 9.80
C HIS A 109 1.13 -1.60 10.78
N SER A 110 1.07 -2.03 12.04
CA SER A 110 0.28 -1.37 13.09
C SER A 110 1.11 -0.45 13.98
N TYR A 111 2.42 -0.35 13.74
CA TYR A 111 3.37 0.32 14.64
C TYR A 111 3.28 -0.19 16.09
N THR A 112 2.95 -1.47 16.28
CA THR A 112 2.84 -2.07 17.62
C THR A 112 4.16 -1.88 18.38
N ASP A 113 4.07 -1.39 19.62
CA ASP A 113 5.21 -1.08 20.49
C ASP A 113 6.18 -0.01 19.94
N LYS A 114 5.74 0.78 18.95
CA LYS A 114 6.51 1.84 18.27
C LYS A 114 5.79 3.19 18.24
N TYR A 115 4.82 3.37 19.13
CA TYR A 115 3.98 4.57 19.15
C TYR A 115 4.74 5.85 19.54
N GLU A 116 5.74 5.74 20.42
CA GLU A 116 6.56 6.90 20.84
C GLU A 116 7.43 7.40 19.67
N GLU A 117 8.09 6.50 18.94
CA GLU A 117 8.87 6.86 17.74
C GLU A 117 7.95 7.41 16.63
N LEU A 118 6.74 6.90 16.50
CA LEU A 118 5.74 7.44 15.56
C LEU A 118 5.34 8.87 15.96
N GLU A 119 5.04 9.10 17.24
CA GLU A 119 4.68 10.42 17.75
C GLU A 119 5.82 11.44 17.56
N GLU A 120 7.07 11.05 17.85
CA GLU A 120 8.24 11.90 17.67
C GLU A 120 8.42 12.31 16.20
N ASN A 121 8.32 11.34 15.28
CA ASN A 121 8.41 11.61 13.85
C ASN A 121 7.33 12.58 13.37
N ILE A 122 6.10 12.46 13.88
CA ILE A 122 5.01 13.38 13.54
C ILE A 122 5.33 14.78 14.09
N LYS A 123 5.66 14.92 15.37
CA LYS A 123 5.93 16.24 16.00
C LYS A 123 7.09 16.99 15.35
N ASN A 124 8.14 16.29 14.92
CA ASN A 124 9.31 16.92 14.32
C ASN A 124 9.08 17.37 12.87
N ASN A 125 7.94 17.03 12.27
CA ASN A 125 7.66 17.27 10.85
C ASN A 125 6.30 17.96 10.59
N ILE A 126 5.65 18.47 11.64
CA ILE A 126 4.48 19.37 11.58
C ILE A 126 4.91 20.81 11.84
#